data_AF-A0A7S1KCN5-F1
#
_entry.id   AF-A0A7S1KCN5-F1
#
_cell.length_a   1.000
_cell.length_b   1.000
_cell.length_c   1.000
_cell.angle_alpha   90.00
_cell.angle_beta   90.00
_cell.angle_gamma   90.00
#
_symmetry.space_group_name_H-M   'P 1'
#
loop_
_entity.id
_entity.type
_entity.pdbx_description
1 polymer ?
#
loop_
_entity_poly.entity_id
_entity_poly.type
_entity_poly.pdbx_seq_one_letter_code
_entity_poly.pdbx_strand_id
1 'polypeptide(L)'
;PFLSEDIANTIRTECRLLGELRWKGSTQQIEARKQNAIHPNLFSRFVILKKHLMTNSCVSPVYFIRLGSVHPERQVKLAVGQHVCLRLYGSWNRWAQRLYTPIYAHGSTIELLVKIQPEGEVTPRMELLQPGDSVQLRGPLGVDILPLVHSGTDPAASAITPRPDRPLRARSPFRPWRQFVMVCAGTGITPMVQLLQYVLIHWNLPKRDRPSVIRRLPREDHPSGLEKAFERMILSDPMPRACPVKDVSREDGELPVFHEQASGEQYDECIEDTPMQSCSWDAADLGYHTSIVLLTVNDTEEDVILRKEFTALEHLYRTLCVRHYVSYVKKEAKAARPSSKPHTPMPEERVEARMQQMNDYQYQPLSSKVMEETVQLLTARSGQPGVTDPNLDRMFICGPKSFQNYALQVLGTCGATVNPECVWML
;
A
#
# COMPACT_ATOMS: atom_id res chain seq x y z
N PRO A 1 9.73 16.34 11.59
CA PRO A 1 11.09 15.91 11.21
C PRO A 1 11.73 16.95 10.27
N PHE A 2 12.84 17.55 10.68
CA PHE A 2 13.55 18.56 9.90
C PHE A 2 14.05 17.97 8.57
N LEU A 3 13.73 18.62 7.46
CA LEU A 3 14.31 18.30 6.14
C LEU A 3 15.82 18.60 6.19
N SER A 4 16.64 17.83 5.48
CA SER A 4 18.05 18.21 5.32
C SER A 4 18.14 19.57 4.62
N GLU A 5 19.18 20.33 4.93
CA GLU A 5 19.38 21.66 4.36
C GLU A 5 19.44 21.62 2.82
N ASP A 6 20.02 20.56 2.26
CA ASP A 6 20.07 20.31 0.82
C ASP A 6 18.68 20.16 0.21
N ILE A 7 17.80 19.35 0.81
CA ILE A 7 16.42 19.17 0.32
C ILE A 7 15.64 20.48 0.45
N ALA A 8 15.84 21.22 1.55
CA ALA A 8 15.21 22.52 1.73
C ALA A 8 15.70 23.53 0.66
N ASN A 9 16.99 23.51 0.31
CA ASN A 9 17.57 24.34 -0.74
C ASN A 9 17.03 23.97 -2.12
N THR A 10 16.87 22.68 -2.42
CA THR A 10 16.20 22.23 -3.66
C THR A 10 14.77 22.75 -3.73
N ILE A 11 13.98 22.58 -2.66
CA ILE A 11 12.59 23.08 -2.63
C ILE A 11 12.54 24.59 -2.87
N ARG A 12 13.42 25.37 -2.21
CA ARG A 12 13.50 26.84 -2.42
C ARG A 12 13.87 27.19 -3.86
N THR A 13 14.85 26.49 -4.44
CA THR A 13 15.30 26.71 -5.82
C THR A 13 14.19 26.42 -6.82
N GLU A 14 13.48 25.30 -6.63
CA GLU A 14 12.37 24.92 -7.49
C GLU A 14 11.19 25.90 -7.39
N CYS A 15 10.88 26.37 -6.19
CA CYS A 15 9.89 27.44 -5.99
C CYS A 15 10.26 28.72 -6.73
N ARG A 16 11.54 29.12 -6.71
CA ARG A 16 12.03 30.31 -7.41
C ARG A 16 11.86 30.17 -8.93
N LEU A 17 12.30 29.04 -9.49
CA LEU A 17 12.16 28.76 -10.92
C LEU A 17 10.70 28.76 -11.38
N LEU A 18 9.78 28.25 -10.55
CA LEU A 18 8.34 28.30 -10.83
C LEU A 18 7.75 29.72 -10.74
N GLY A 19 8.25 30.56 -9.84
CA GLY A 19 7.85 31.96 -9.73
C GLY A 19 8.27 32.81 -10.94
N GLU A 20 9.39 32.47 -11.57
CA GLU A 20 9.88 33.12 -12.79
C GLU A 20 9.11 32.67 -14.05
N LEU A 21 8.56 31.46 -14.05
CA LEU A 21 7.70 30.93 -15.11
C LEU A 21 6.27 31.50 -15.00
N ARG A 22 6.03 32.68 -15.59
CA ARG A 22 4.66 33.25 -15.72
C ARG A 22 3.75 32.31 -16.50
N TRP A 23 2.75 31.75 -15.82
CA TRP A 23 1.77 30.85 -16.41
C TRP A 23 0.59 31.60 -17.05
N LYS A 24 0.22 31.24 -18.29
CA LYS A 24 -0.90 31.82 -19.07
C LYS A 24 -2.14 30.90 -19.08
N GLY A 25 -2.56 30.38 -17.92
CA GLY A 25 -3.79 29.59 -17.84
C GLY A 25 -5.02 30.40 -17.45
N SER A 26 -6.19 29.76 -17.47
CA SER A 26 -7.44 30.42 -17.08
C SER A 26 -7.49 30.68 -15.56
N THR A 27 -8.18 31.75 -15.15
CA THR A 27 -8.29 32.18 -13.74
C THR A 27 -8.72 31.05 -12.80
N GLN A 28 -9.67 30.20 -13.22
CA GLN A 28 -10.14 29.05 -12.44
C GLN A 28 -9.04 28.00 -12.18
N GLN A 29 -8.20 27.72 -13.18
CA GLN A 29 -7.09 26.78 -13.01
C GLN A 29 -5.96 27.38 -12.17
N ILE A 30 -5.81 28.71 -12.15
CA ILE A 30 -4.88 29.42 -11.24
C ILE A 30 -5.35 29.23 -9.79
N GLU A 31 -6.64 29.48 -9.51
CA GLU A 31 -7.23 29.36 -8.18
C GLU A 31 -7.13 27.92 -7.63
N ALA A 32 -7.46 26.92 -8.45
CA ALA A 32 -7.39 25.51 -8.05
C ALA A 32 -5.95 25.05 -7.71
N ARG A 33 -4.95 25.59 -8.44
CA ARG A 33 -3.53 25.35 -8.16
C ARG A 33 -3.03 26.00 -6.88
N LYS A 34 -3.67 27.06 -6.38
CA LYS A 34 -3.27 27.70 -5.12
C LYS A 34 -3.56 26.83 -3.90
N GLN A 35 -4.56 25.93 -3.97
CA GLN A 35 -5.00 25.15 -2.82
C GLN A 35 -4.52 23.68 -2.83
N ASN A 36 -4.40 23.07 -4.00
CA ASN A 36 -4.07 21.65 -4.13
C ASN A 36 -2.66 21.42 -4.71
N ALA A 37 -1.93 20.46 -4.15
CA ALA A 37 -0.58 20.11 -4.58
C ALA A 37 -0.59 19.36 -5.92
N ILE A 38 -1.68 18.66 -6.23
CA ILE A 38 -1.92 17.93 -7.48
C ILE A 38 -3.19 18.43 -8.16
N HIS A 39 -3.20 18.37 -9.50
CA HIS A 39 -4.37 18.68 -10.32
C HIS A 39 -4.52 17.64 -11.44
N PRO A 40 -5.73 17.19 -11.82
CA PRO A 40 -5.93 16.08 -12.76
C PRO A 40 -5.32 16.35 -14.15
N ASN A 41 -5.37 17.62 -14.59
CA ASN A 41 -4.93 18.05 -15.91
C ASN A 41 -3.54 18.70 -15.93
N LEU A 42 -2.96 18.98 -14.77
CA LEU A 42 -1.73 19.77 -14.68
C LEU A 42 -0.70 19.07 -13.81
N PHE A 43 0.52 18.97 -14.35
CA PHE A 43 1.65 18.47 -13.59
C PHE A 43 2.17 19.52 -12.62
N SER A 44 2.45 19.08 -11.40
CA SER A 44 3.09 19.81 -10.32
C SER A 44 4.41 19.14 -9.98
N ARG A 45 5.40 19.91 -9.52
CA ARG A 45 6.72 19.38 -9.17
C ARG A 45 6.73 18.87 -7.73
N PHE A 46 7.37 17.73 -7.53
CA PHE A 46 7.59 17.11 -6.23
C PHE A 46 9.08 16.76 -6.11
N VAL A 47 9.61 16.84 -4.89
CA VAL A 47 11.00 16.48 -4.57
C VAL A 47 11.01 15.14 -3.83
N ILE A 48 11.98 14.29 -4.13
CA ILE A 48 12.21 13.04 -3.41
C ILE A 48 12.76 13.39 -2.03
N LEU A 49 11.98 13.11 -0.99
CA LEU A 49 12.38 13.33 0.40
C LEU A 49 13.10 12.11 0.97
N LYS A 50 12.66 10.91 0.58
CA LYS A 50 13.22 9.65 1.05
C LYS A 50 13.07 8.58 -0.03
N LYS A 51 14.07 7.72 -0.15
CA LYS A 51 14.04 6.53 -0.98
C LYS A 51 14.74 5.39 -0.25
N HIS A 52 14.12 4.22 -0.18
CA HIS A 52 14.73 3.02 0.39
C HIS A 52 14.25 1.75 -0.31
N LEU A 53 15.14 0.76 -0.38
CA LEU A 53 14.85 -0.54 -0.97
C LEU A 53 13.94 -1.34 -0.01
N MET A 54 12.87 -1.93 -0.54
CA MET A 54 11.86 -2.69 0.20
C MET A 54 11.97 -4.20 0.00
N THR A 55 12.46 -4.64 -1.16
CA THR A 55 12.59 -6.06 -1.51
C THR A 55 14.04 -6.39 -1.84
N ASN A 56 14.43 -7.64 -1.54
CA ASN A 56 15.77 -8.15 -1.86
C ASN A 56 15.84 -8.72 -3.30
N SER A 57 14.81 -8.48 -4.11
CA SER A 57 14.75 -8.90 -5.50
C SER A 57 15.86 -8.24 -6.31
N CYS A 58 16.78 -9.04 -6.84
CA CYS A 58 17.88 -8.57 -7.68
C CYS A 58 17.40 -8.04 -9.04
N VAL A 59 16.21 -8.49 -9.48
CA VAL A 59 15.73 -8.34 -10.86
C VAL A 59 14.70 -7.22 -10.96
N SER A 60 13.77 -7.19 -10.01
CA SER A 60 12.71 -6.20 -9.99
C SER A 60 12.53 -5.66 -8.57
N PRO A 61 13.57 -4.98 -8.03
CA PRO A 61 13.52 -4.42 -6.70
C PRO A 61 12.36 -3.44 -6.57
N VAL A 62 11.77 -3.37 -5.39
CA VAL A 62 10.72 -2.41 -5.05
C VAL A 62 11.33 -1.37 -4.15
N TYR A 63 11.16 -0.09 -4.51
CA TYR A 63 11.57 1.02 -3.67
C TYR A 63 10.34 1.68 -3.04
N PHE A 64 10.44 1.99 -1.76
CA PHE A 64 9.60 3.01 -1.15
C PHE A 64 10.17 4.38 -1.48
N ILE A 65 9.30 5.30 -1.89
CA ILE A 65 9.66 6.67 -2.24
C ILE A 65 8.66 7.63 -1.60
N ARG A 66 9.16 8.53 -0.74
CA ARG A 66 8.40 9.65 -0.20
C ARG A 66 8.69 10.91 -1.01
N LEU A 67 7.64 11.52 -1.52
CA LEU A 67 7.66 12.73 -2.34
C LEU A 67 7.04 13.89 -1.55
N GLY A 68 7.62 15.08 -1.64
CA GLY A 68 7.08 16.31 -1.05
C GLY A 68 6.79 17.33 -2.13
N SER A 69 5.65 18.01 -2.07
CA SER A 69 5.38 19.12 -2.97
C SER A 69 6.42 20.22 -2.74
N VAL A 70 6.87 20.84 -3.83
CA VAL A 70 7.70 22.06 -3.72
C VAL A 70 6.94 23.20 -3.04
N HIS A 71 5.61 23.13 -3.01
CA HIS A 71 4.72 24.07 -2.35
C HIS A 71 4.19 23.45 -1.05
N PRO A 72 4.88 23.60 0.10
CA PRO A 72 4.55 22.91 1.34
C PRO A 72 3.18 23.28 1.91
N GLU A 73 2.65 24.46 1.55
CA GLU A 73 1.32 24.93 1.94
C GLU A 73 0.18 24.20 1.22
N ARG A 74 0.47 23.56 0.08
CA ARG A 74 -0.55 22.92 -0.74
C ARG A 74 -0.78 21.49 -0.31
N GLN A 75 -2.05 21.12 -0.26
CA GLN A 75 -2.48 19.81 0.23
C GLN A 75 -2.61 18.82 -0.93
N VAL A 76 -2.12 17.60 -0.73
CA VAL A 76 -2.43 16.46 -1.58
C VAL A 76 -3.79 15.94 -1.14
N LYS A 77 -4.77 15.97 -2.05
CA LYS A 77 -6.09 15.39 -1.82
C LYS A 77 -6.26 14.21 -2.76
N LEU A 78 -6.27 13.00 -2.19
CA LEU A 78 -6.50 11.75 -2.87
C LEU A 78 -7.51 10.95 -2.06
N ALA A 79 -8.57 10.50 -2.72
CA ALA A 79 -9.50 9.55 -2.14
C ALA A 79 -8.97 8.12 -2.26
N VAL A 80 -9.59 7.17 -1.55
CA VAL A 80 -9.22 5.76 -1.62
C VAL A 80 -9.51 5.22 -3.01
N GLY A 81 -8.58 4.45 -3.58
CA GLY A 81 -8.63 3.95 -4.95
C GLY A 81 -8.11 4.92 -6.02
N GLN A 82 -7.89 6.19 -5.68
CA GLN A 82 -7.31 7.15 -6.62
C GLN A 82 -5.79 7.00 -6.74
N HIS A 83 -5.29 7.28 -7.94
CA HIS A 83 -3.88 7.19 -8.28
C HIS A 83 -3.34 8.51 -8.82
N VAL A 84 -2.02 8.60 -8.93
CA VAL A 84 -1.30 9.74 -9.51
C VAL A 84 -0.59 9.31 -10.78
N CYS A 85 -0.46 10.23 -11.74
CA CYS A 85 0.39 10.05 -12.91
C CYS A 85 1.72 10.76 -12.65
N LEU A 86 2.79 9.97 -12.58
CA LEU A 86 4.16 10.43 -12.50
C LEU A 86 4.74 10.53 -13.90
N ARG A 87 5.45 11.63 -14.19
CA ARG A 87 6.24 11.76 -15.40
C ARG A 87 7.68 12.15 -15.13
N LEU A 88 8.56 11.63 -15.98
CA LEU A 88 9.97 11.96 -16.05
C LEU A 88 10.36 12.25 -17.48
N TYR A 89 11.42 13.03 -17.64
CA TYR A 89 12.05 13.20 -18.94
C TYR A 89 12.96 12.00 -19.21
N GLY A 90 12.65 11.25 -20.26
CA GLY A 90 13.30 9.99 -20.62
C GLY A 90 14.53 10.18 -21.51
N SER A 91 15.27 9.10 -21.67
CA SER A 91 16.53 9.01 -22.44
C SER A 91 16.38 9.38 -23.92
N TRP A 92 15.20 9.19 -24.52
CA TRP A 92 14.93 9.56 -25.92
C TRP A 92 14.43 11.01 -26.08
N ASN A 93 14.80 11.91 -25.16
CA ASN A 93 14.40 13.32 -25.20
C ASN A 93 12.87 13.52 -25.20
N ARG A 94 12.14 12.62 -24.56
CA ARG A 94 10.66 12.61 -24.50
C ARG A 94 10.16 12.41 -23.08
N TRP A 95 8.99 12.94 -22.76
CA TRP A 95 8.34 12.70 -21.48
C TRP A 95 7.73 11.29 -21.44
N ALA A 96 8.14 10.48 -20.47
CA ALA A 96 7.55 9.18 -20.18
C ALA A 96 6.66 9.29 -18.92
N GLN A 97 5.53 8.57 -18.90
CA GLN A 97 4.53 8.65 -17.83
C GLN A 97 4.11 7.27 -17.34
N ARG A 98 3.86 7.15 -16.04
CA ARG A 98 3.26 5.95 -15.41
C ARG A 98 2.29 6.33 -14.30
N LEU A 99 1.29 5.47 -14.10
CA LEU A 99 0.34 5.60 -12.99
C LEU A 99 0.88 4.85 -11.78
N TYR A 100 0.73 5.45 -10.60
CA TYR A 100 1.06 4.84 -9.31
C TYR A 100 -0.07 5.10 -8.33
N THR A 101 -0.47 4.08 -7.58
CA THR A 101 -1.39 4.22 -6.45
C THR A 101 -0.57 4.53 -5.21
N PRO A 102 -0.74 5.70 -4.58
CA PRO A 102 -0.04 5.99 -3.35
C PRO A 102 -0.48 5.07 -2.22
N ILE A 103 0.49 4.60 -1.45
CA ILE A 103 0.22 3.86 -0.21
C ILE A 103 -0.08 4.80 0.96
N TYR A 104 0.26 6.09 0.83
CA TYR A 104 -0.07 7.12 1.79
C TYR A 104 -0.04 8.50 1.11
N ALA A 105 -0.93 9.39 1.54
CA ALA A 105 -0.95 10.78 1.11
C ALA A 105 -1.47 11.66 2.25
N HIS A 106 -0.65 12.60 2.70
CA HIS A 106 -1.00 13.52 3.78
C HIS A 106 -0.22 14.81 3.67
N GLY A 107 -0.85 15.93 4.03
CA GLY A 107 -0.23 17.23 3.92
C GLY A 107 0.16 17.52 2.48
N SER A 108 1.41 17.92 2.27
CA SER A 108 2.03 18.12 0.96
C SER A 108 2.80 16.89 0.46
N THR A 109 2.65 15.72 1.09
CA THR A 109 3.48 14.52 0.85
C THR A 109 2.71 13.33 0.29
N ILE A 110 3.40 12.50 -0.50
CA ILE A 110 2.89 11.27 -1.11
C ILE A 110 3.93 10.16 -0.95
N GLU A 111 3.51 8.95 -0.64
CA GLU A 111 4.37 7.77 -0.54
C GLU A 111 3.97 6.72 -1.57
N LEU A 112 4.97 6.23 -2.30
CA LEU A 112 4.80 5.29 -3.40
C LEU A 112 5.65 4.03 -3.15
N LEU A 113 5.14 2.89 -3.58
CA LEU A 113 5.95 1.68 -3.81
C LEU A 113 6.17 1.53 -5.31
N VAL A 114 7.42 1.54 -5.74
CA VAL A 114 7.82 1.53 -7.15
C VAL A 114 8.65 0.29 -7.43
N LYS A 115 8.06 -0.69 -8.12
CA LYS A 115 8.80 -1.85 -8.65
C LYS A 115 9.59 -1.45 -9.88
N ILE A 116 10.88 -1.72 -9.87
CA ILE A 116 11.76 -1.47 -11.00
C ILE A 116 11.49 -2.51 -12.08
N GLN A 117 11.00 -2.05 -13.23
CA GLN A 117 10.94 -2.84 -14.46
C GLN A 117 12.14 -2.44 -15.32
N PRO A 118 13.15 -3.32 -15.53
CA PRO A 118 14.37 -2.99 -16.28
C PRO A 118 14.08 -2.48 -17.69
N GLU A 119 13.09 -3.08 -18.36
CA GLU A 119 12.66 -2.69 -19.71
C GLU A 119 11.68 -1.50 -19.72
N GLY A 120 11.36 -0.94 -18.55
CA GLY A 120 10.44 0.19 -18.42
C GLY A 120 11.08 1.52 -18.78
N GLU A 121 10.29 2.49 -19.25
CA GLU A 121 10.82 3.84 -19.55
C GLU A 121 10.97 4.74 -18.32
N VAL A 122 10.09 4.58 -17.32
CA VAL A 122 10.03 5.44 -16.13
C VAL A 122 10.78 4.82 -14.96
N THR A 123 10.61 3.52 -14.74
CA THR A 123 11.07 2.85 -13.52
C THR A 123 12.59 2.77 -13.38
N PRO A 124 13.40 2.45 -14.42
CA PRO A 124 14.86 2.50 -14.29
C PRO A 124 15.35 3.91 -13.98
N ARG A 125 14.69 4.94 -14.51
CA ARG A 125 15.06 6.33 -14.18
C ARG A 125 14.74 6.67 -12.74
N MET A 126 13.58 6.24 -12.24
CA MET A 126 13.24 6.36 -10.81
C MET A 126 14.27 5.66 -9.90
N GLU A 127 14.89 4.56 -10.36
CA GLU A 127 15.98 3.88 -9.66
C GLU A 127 17.26 4.74 -9.57
N LEU A 128 17.53 5.60 -10.55
CA LEU A 128 18.69 6.47 -10.54
C LEU A 128 18.50 7.74 -9.69
N LEU A 129 17.26 8.19 -9.49
CA LEU A 129 16.99 9.41 -8.72
C LEU A 129 17.32 9.25 -7.24
N GLN A 130 17.87 10.30 -6.64
CA GLN A 130 18.26 10.38 -5.24
C GLN A 130 17.36 11.34 -4.46
N PRO A 131 17.34 11.27 -3.12
CA PRO A 131 16.74 12.34 -2.31
C PRO A 131 17.30 13.72 -2.72
N GLY A 132 16.40 14.69 -2.90
CA GLY A 132 16.72 16.00 -3.46
C GLY A 132 16.39 16.15 -4.95
N ASP A 133 16.29 15.06 -5.72
CA ASP A 133 15.84 15.13 -7.11
C ASP A 133 14.34 15.43 -7.22
N SER A 134 13.91 15.95 -8.37
CA SER A 134 12.51 16.28 -8.63
C SER A 134 11.84 15.41 -9.69
N VAL A 135 10.54 15.17 -9.47
CA VAL A 135 9.63 14.47 -10.38
C VAL A 135 8.39 15.33 -10.60
N GLN A 136 7.57 14.97 -11.59
CA GLN A 136 6.31 15.69 -11.85
C GLN A 136 5.12 14.76 -11.68
N LEU A 137 4.15 15.19 -10.87
CA LEU A 137 2.92 14.46 -10.59
C LEU A 137 1.69 15.23 -11.06
N ARG A 138 0.68 14.53 -11.56
CA ARG A 138 -0.68 15.03 -11.72
C ARG A 138 -1.68 14.04 -11.10
N GLY A 139 -2.83 14.53 -10.69
CA GLY A 139 -3.90 13.76 -10.05
C GLY A 139 -4.86 14.64 -9.26
N PRO A 140 -5.88 14.09 -8.58
CA PRO A 140 -6.24 12.67 -8.57
C PRO A 140 -6.65 12.14 -9.94
N LEU A 141 -6.42 10.85 -10.17
CA LEU A 141 -6.94 10.07 -11.28
C LEU A 141 -7.64 8.82 -10.75
N GLY A 142 -8.56 8.27 -11.52
CA GLY A 142 -9.41 7.18 -11.07
C GLY A 142 -10.59 7.65 -10.20
N VAL A 143 -11.41 6.69 -9.82
CA VAL A 143 -12.62 6.92 -9.03
C VAL A 143 -12.33 6.78 -7.54
N ASP A 144 -13.06 7.52 -6.72
CA ASP A 144 -13.15 7.21 -5.29
C ASP A 144 -13.94 5.91 -5.14
N ILE A 145 -13.26 4.85 -4.72
CA ILE A 145 -13.88 3.53 -4.62
C ILE A 145 -14.78 3.43 -3.41
N LEU A 146 -14.68 4.34 -2.44
CA LEU A 146 -15.53 4.29 -1.24
C LEU A 146 -16.98 4.68 -1.56
N PRO A 147 -17.34 5.82 -2.19
CA PRO A 147 -18.73 6.13 -2.51
C PRO A 147 -19.43 5.08 -3.39
N LEU A 148 -18.72 4.56 -4.40
CA LEU A 148 -19.22 3.48 -5.29
C LEU A 148 -19.49 2.16 -4.54
N VAL A 149 -18.83 1.98 -3.42
CA VAL A 149 -18.98 0.86 -2.50
C VAL A 149 -20.22 1.00 -1.60
N HIS A 150 -20.64 2.23 -1.28
CA HIS A 150 -21.69 2.50 -0.30
C HIS A 150 -23.06 2.75 -0.92
N SER A 151 -23.12 3.19 -2.18
CA SER A 151 -24.35 3.16 -2.97
C SER A 151 -24.36 1.86 -3.76
N GLY A 152 -25.20 0.90 -3.38
CA GLY A 152 -25.48 -0.30 -4.21
C GLY A 152 -26.21 0.03 -5.52
N THR A 153 -25.85 1.12 -6.19
CA THR A 153 -26.49 1.63 -7.41
C THR A 153 -25.44 2.18 -8.38
N ASP A 154 -25.63 1.79 -9.63
CA ASP A 154 -25.02 2.22 -10.89
C ASP A 154 -24.08 3.46 -10.84
N PRO A 155 -22.83 3.34 -11.33
CA PRO A 155 -21.89 4.47 -11.50
C PRO A 155 -22.47 5.71 -12.20
N ALA A 156 -23.50 5.57 -13.03
CA ALA A 156 -24.15 6.68 -13.73
C ALA A 156 -25.00 7.59 -12.81
N ALA A 157 -25.39 7.13 -11.62
CA ALA A 157 -26.25 7.89 -10.71
C ALA A 157 -25.50 8.84 -9.75
N SER A 158 -24.16 8.75 -9.70
CA SER A 158 -23.33 9.58 -8.79
C SER A 158 -23.19 11.05 -9.23
N ALA A 159 -23.82 11.45 -10.33
CA ALA A 159 -23.79 12.82 -10.86
C ALA A 159 -24.83 13.78 -10.23
N ILE A 160 -25.53 13.39 -9.15
CA ILE A 160 -26.52 14.25 -8.50
C ILE A 160 -25.89 14.92 -7.28
N THR A 161 -25.68 16.23 -7.40
CA THR A 161 -25.30 17.14 -6.31
C THR A 161 -26.23 16.98 -5.09
N PRO A 162 -25.72 17.04 -3.85
CA PRO A 162 -26.57 17.00 -2.66
C PRO A 162 -27.55 18.18 -2.68
N ARG A 163 -28.86 17.89 -2.68
CA ARG A 163 -29.88 18.93 -2.48
C ARG A 163 -29.85 19.40 -1.02
N PRO A 164 -29.82 20.72 -0.75
CA PRO A 164 -29.65 21.26 0.60
C PRO A 164 -30.85 21.02 1.54
N ASP A 165 -31.97 20.52 1.02
CA ASP A 165 -33.28 20.58 1.71
C ASP A 165 -33.65 19.30 2.47
N ARG A 166 -32.79 18.27 2.47
CA ARG A 166 -32.99 17.05 3.26
C ARG A 166 -31.72 16.71 4.06
N PRO A 167 -31.62 17.12 5.33
CA PRO A 167 -30.56 16.60 6.19
C PRO A 167 -30.78 15.10 6.36
N LEU A 168 -29.83 14.30 5.85
CA LEU A 168 -29.73 12.87 6.14
C LEU A 168 -29.66 12.71 7.67
N ARG A 169 -30.79 12.36 8.29
CA ARG A 169 -30.84 12.06 9.73
C ARG A 169 -29.81 10.97 10.04
N ALA A 170 -29.01 11.23 11.07
CA ALA A 170 -27.88 10.47 11.57
C ALA A 170 -28.18 8.97 11.81
N ARG A 171 -28.12 8.17 10.74
CA ARG A 171 -27.66 6.77 10.80
C ARG A 171 -26.15 6.83 10.63
N SER A 172 -25.38 6.13 11.48
CA SER A 172 -23.93 5.93 11.27
C SER A 172 -23.68 5.64 9.78
N PRO A 173 -22.90 6.46 9.03
CA PRO A 173 -22.94 6.41 7.57
C PRO A 173 -22.30 5.15 6.97
N PHE A 174 -21.67 4.31 7.79
CA PHE A 174 -20.79 3.25 7.34
C PHE A 174 -21.18 1.93 8.01
N ARG A 175 -21.76 1.01 7.23
CA ARG A 175 -21.80 -0.41 7.64
C ARG A 175 -20.48 -1.06 7.19
N PRO A 176 -19.68 -1.62 8.11
CA PRO A 176 -18.56 -2.46 7.73
C PRO A 176 -19.03 -3.59 6.84
N TRP A 177 -18.20 -3.99 5.87
CA TRP A 177 -18.47 -5.19 5.10
C TRP A 177 -18.39 -6.42 6.00
N ARG A 178 -19.17 -7.43 5.68
CA ARG A 178 -19.09 -8.75 6.28
C ARG A 178 -17.85 -9.49 5.76
N GLN A 179 -17.66 -9.55 4.43
CA GLN A 179 -16.45 -10.08 3.79
C GLN A 179 -15.70 -8.98 3.07
N PHE A 180 -14.39 -8.90 3.31
CA PHE A 180 -13.51 -7.99 2.61
C PHE A 180 -12.28 -8.73 2.09
N VAL A 181 -12.27 -9.02 0.80
CA VAL A 181 -11.27 -9.84 0.13
C VAL A 181 -10.40 -8.99 -0.78
N MET A 182 -9.10 -9.21 -0.72
CA MET A 182 -8.13 -8.53 -1.56
C MET A 182 -7.24 -9.60 -2.19
N VAL A 183 -7.14 -9.59 -3.52
CA VAL A 183 -6.31 -10.49 -4.30
C VAL A 183 -5.38 -9.65 -5.14
N CYS A 184 -4.08 -9.72 -4.90
CA CYS A 184 -3.14 -8.89 -5.62
C CYS A 184 -1.91 -9.65 -6.11
N ALA A 185 -1.28 -9.11 -7.16
CA ALA A 185 -0.01 -9.61 -7.66
C ALA A 185 1.04 -8.49 -7.76
N GLY A 186 2.23 -8.72 -7.21
CA GLY A 186 3.32 -7.75 -7.17
C GLY A 186 2.90 -6.38 -6.61
N THR A 187 3.13 -5.30 -7.37
CA THR A 187 2.76 -3.92 -6.96
C THR A 187 1.25 -3.65 -6.93
N GLY A 188 0.41 -4.60 -7.37
CA GLY A 188 -1.03 -4.54 -7.16
C GLY A 188 -1.43 -4.50 -5.68
N ILE A 189 -0.47 -4.72 -4.77
CA ILE A 189 -0.66 -4.55 -3.32
C ILE A 189 -0.91 -3.08 -2.91
N THR A 190 -0.48 -2.11 -3.72
CA THR A 190 -0.58 -0.67 -3.37
C THR A 190 -2.00 -0.18 -3.11
N PRO A 191 -3.02 -0.43 -3.96
CA PRO A 191 -4.41 -0.11 -3.61
C PRO A 191 -4.93 -0.91 -2.42
N MET A 192 -4.45 -2.14 -2.21
CA MET A 192 -4.86 -2.97 -1.07
C MET A 192 -4.39 -2.39 0.25
N VAL A 193 -3.18 -1.81 0.28
CA VAL A 193 -2.68 -1.06 1.44
C VAL A 193 -3.57 0.15 1.73
N GLN A 194 -3.94 0.93 0.72
CA GLN A 194 -4.80 2.10 0.89
C GLN A 194 -6.19 1.73 1.44
N LEU A 195 -6.79 0.66 0.91
CA LEU A 195 -8.07 0.13 1.39
C LEU A 195 -7.95 -0.42 2.82
N LEU A 196 -6.93 -1.21 3.10
CA LEU A 196 -6.74 -1.82 4.42
C LEU A 196 -6.51 -0.72 5.47
N GLN A 197 -5.70 0.30 5.18
CA GLN A 197 -5.52 1.45 6.06
C GLN A 197 -6.86 2.10 6.43
N TYR A 198 -7.71 2.36 5.43
CA TYR A 198 -9.03 2.93 5.66
C TYR A 198 -9.87 2.04 6.59
N VAL A 199 -9.92 0.74 6.30
CA VAL A 199 -10.69 -0.22 7.11
C VAL A 199 -10.17 -0.30 8.55
N LEU A 200 -8.85 -0.38 8.75
CA LEU A 200 -8.24 -0.45 10.08
C LEU A 200 -8.51 0.82 10.91
N ILE A 201 -8.54 1.99 10.29
CA ILE A 201 -8.80 3.28 10.96
C ILE A 201 -10.28 3.43 11.32
N HIS A 202 -11.18 3.05 10.41
CA HIS A 202 -12.59 3.46 10.51
C HIS A 202 -13.52 2.38 11.07
N TRP A 203 -13.16 1.10 11.03
CA TRP A 203 -14.10 0.01 11.34
C TRP A 203 -13.96 -0.59 12.73
N ASN A 204 -13.09 -0.03 13.57
CA ASN A 204 -12.89 -0.44 14.97
C ASN A 204 -12.79 -1.97 15.13
N LEU A 205 -11.91 -2.59 14.34
CA LEU A 205 -11.77 -4.04 14.31
C LEU A 205 -11.24 -4.60 15.63
N PRO A 206 -11.65 -5.81 16.03
CA PRO A 206 -11.18 -6.43 17.26
C PRO A 206 -9.67 -6.74 17.16
N LYS A 207 -8.89 -6.14 18.06
CA LYS A 207 -7.46 -6.46 18.26
C LYS A 207 -7.34 -7.68 19.18
N ARG A 208 -6.31 -8.50 18.98
CA ARG A 208 -5.94 -9.57 19.94
C ARG A 208 -5.38 -8.92 21.21
N ASP A 209 -5.71 -9.50 22.37
CA ASP A 209 -4.99 -9.19 23.61
C ASP A 209 -3.52 -9.53 23.40
N ARG A 210 -2.62 -8.56 23.67
CA ARG A 210 -1.18 -8.73 23.44
C ARG A 210 -0.70 -9.97 24.21
N PRO A 211 -0.26 -11.05 23.53
CA PRO A 211 0.31 -12.19 24.21
C PRO A 211 1.55 -11.75 25.00
N SER A 212 1.77 -12.33 26.18
CA SER A 212 2.99 -12.15 26.97
C SER A 212 4.27 -12.49 26.20
N VAL A 213 4.16 -13.27 25.12
CA VAL A 213 5.23 -13.62 24.16
C VAL A 213 5.71 -12.41 23.34
N ILE A 214 4.82 -11.48 22.99
CA ILE A 214 5.21 -10.24 22.30
C ILE A 214 6.21 -9.44 23.14
N ARG A 215 6.06 -9.42 24.47
CA ARG A 215 6.96 -8.71 25.40
C ARG A 215 8.41 -9.24 25.37
N ARG A 216 8.67 -10.40 24.76
CA ARG A 216 9.99 -11.05 24.70
C ARG A 216 10.66 -10.97 23.33
N LEU A 217 10.01 -10.37 22.32
CA LEU A 217 10.64 -10.12 21.03
C LEU A 217 11.73 -9.04 21.16
N PRO A 218 12.85 -9.14 20.43
CA PRO A 218 13.81 -8.05 20.30
C PRO A 218 13.09 -6.75 19.93
N ARG A 219 13.51 -5.60 20.48
CA ARG A 219 12.81 -4.30 20.29
C ARG A 219 12.56 -3.93 18.81
N GLU A 220 13.40 -4.43 17.91
CA GLU A 220 13.33 -4.19 16.46
C GLU A 220 12.25 -5.03 15.76
N ASP A 221 11.95 -6.23 16.29
CA ASP A 221 10.90 -7.14 15.82
C ASP A 221 9.62 -7.06 16.66
N HIS A 222 9.62 -6.20 17.69
CA HIS A 222 8.47 -6.02 18.54
C HIS A 222 7.31 -5.43 17.70
N PRO A 223 6.12 -6.06 17.68
CA PRO A 223 4.99 -5.57 16.91
C PRO A 223 4.54 -4.18 17.35
N SER A 224 4.98 -3.62 18.49
CA SER A 224 4.75 -2.20 18.82
C SER A 224 5.69 -1.23 18.09
N GLY A 225 6.88 -1.67 17.65
CA GLY A 225 7.80 -0.91 16.81
C GLY A 225 7.33 -0.90 15.35
N LEU A 226 6.85 -2.06 14.88
CA LEU A 226 6.22 -2.25 13.57
C LEU A 226 4.79 -1.68 13.51
N GLU A 227 3.96 -1.82 14.56
CA GLU A 227 2.68 -1.12 14.76
C GLU A 227 2.98 0.37 14.80
N LYS A 228 3.93 0.88 15.59
CA LYS A 228 4.30 2.30 15.50
C LYS A 228 4.97 2.71 14.19
N ALA A 229 5.53 1.83 13.38
CA ALA A 229 6.13 2.17 12.08
C ALA A 229 5.07 2.18 10.99
N PHE A 230 4.14 1.22 11.03
CA PHE A 230 2.92 1.15 10.25
C PHE A 230 2.01 2.31 10.65
N GLU A 231 1.63 2.47 11.93
CA GLU A 231 0.97 3.65 12.51
C GLU A 231 1.76 4.97 12.36
N ARG A 232 3.09 5.02 12.24
CA ARG A 232 3.79 6.27 11.86
C ARG A 232 3.79 6.50 10.34
N MET A 233 3.63 5.45 9.55
CA MET A 233 3.39 5.48 8.11
C MET A 233 1.90 5.70 7.79
N ILE A 234 0.98 5.50 8.75
CA ILE A 234 -0.48 5.34 8.54
C ILE A 234 -1.34 6.23 9.43
N LEU A 235 -0.92 6.53 10.66
CA LEU A 235 -1.65 7.30 11.67
C LEU A 235 -0.91 8.58 12.11
N SER A 236 0.09 9.08 11.37
CA SER A 236 0.55 10.45 11.60
C SER A 236 -0.56 11.43 11.21
N ASP A 237 -1.23 11.89 12.25
CA ASP A 237 -2.36 12.80 12.42
C ASP A 237 -3.72 12.39 11.81
N PRO A 238 -4.79 12.34 12.63
CA PRO A 238 -6.15 12.11 12.14
C PRO A 238 -6.53 13.22 11.17
N MET A 239 -7.24 12.86 10.10
CA MET A 239 -7.98 13.81 9.27
C MET A 239 -8.68 14.85 10.16
N PRO A 240 -8.74 16.14 9.74
CA PRO A 240 -9.28 17.19 10.60
C PRO A 240 -10.71 16.83 11.00
N ARG A 241 -10.90 16.58 12.30
CA ARG A 241 -12.24 16.62 12.90
C ARG A 241 -12.81 18.00 12.56
N ALA A 242 -14.05 18.03 12.10
CA ALA A 242 -14.80 19.27 11.93
C ALA A 242 -14.59 20.16 13.17
N CYS A 243 -14.21 21.41 12.94
CA CYS A 243 -13.85 22.38 13.98
C CYS A 243 -14.79 22.33 15.19
N PRO A 244 -14.28 22.03 16.40
CA PRO A 244 -14.92 22.50 17.61
C PRO A 244 -14.46 23.94 17.86
N VAL A 245 -15.46 24.78 18.12
CA VAL A 245 -15.31 26.13 18.66
C VAL A 245 -14.36 26.11 19.86
N LYS A 246 -13.43 27.07 19.89
CA LYS A 246 -12.47 27.29 20.99
C LYS A 246 -13.22 27.57 22.29
N ASP A 247 -12.75 26.98 23.39
CA ASP A 247 -12.53 27.74 24.63
C ASP A 247 -11.53 27.06 25.60
N VAL A 248 -10.53 27.87 25.99
CA VAL A 248 -9.92 28.05 27.32
C VAL A 248 -9.00 26.96 27.96
N SER A 249 -7.69 27.21 27.79
CA SER A 249 -6.56 27.35 28.77
C SER A 249 -6.00 26.22 29.68
N ARG A 250 -4.65 26.30 29.81
CA ARG A 250 -3.72 25.95 30.93
C ARG A 250 -3.37 24.47 31.16
N GLU A 251 -2.17 24.06 31.60
CA GLU A 251 -0.80 24.60 31.79
C GLU A 251 0.08 23.35 32.13
N ASP A 252 1.34 23.36 31.69
CA ASP A 252 2.59 22.77 32.23
C ASP A 252 2.72 21.30 32.72
N GLY A 253 3.86 20.68 32.35
CA GLY A 253 4.38 19.48 33.03
C GLY A 253 5.41 18.62 32.26
N GLU A 254 6.67 19.06 32.27
CA GLU A 254 7.98 18.34 32.25
C GLU A 254 8.20 16.96 31.58
N LEU A 255 9.31 16.88 30.84
CA LEU A 255 9.96 15.69 30.26
C LEU A 255 11.03 15.11 31.19
N PRO A 256 11.31 13.79 31.15
CA PRO A 256 12.60 13.27 31.56
C PRO A 256 13.45 12.77 30.36
N VAL A 257 14.73 13.13 30.43
CA VAL A 257 15.87 12.69 29.63
C VAL A 257 16.42 11.38 30.22
N PHE A 258 16.85 10.42 29.39
CA PHE A 258 17.91 9.46 29.77
C PHE A 258 18.76 8.98 28.57
N HIS A 259 20.07 9.01 28.81
CA HIS A 259 21.23 8.48 28.08
C HIS A 259 21.18 6.93 27.94
N GLU A 260 21.49 6.34 26.78
CA GLU A 260 22.82 5.84 26.33
C GLU A 260 23.05 4.36 26.67
N GLN A 261 23.34 3.53 25.66
CA GLN A 261 24.55 2.70 25.54
C GLN A 261 24.38 1.58 24.51
N ALA A 262 25.42 1.46 23.69
CA ALA A 262 25.65 0.42 22.72
C ALA A 262 26.11 -0.88 23.39
N SER A 263 25.65 -2.02 22.86
CA SER A 263 26.42 -3.27 22.90
C SER A 263 26.06 -4.04 21.64
N GLY A 264 27.10 -4.46 20.91
CA GLY A 264 26.97 -5.32 19.75
C GLY A 264 26.98 -6.77 20.19
N GLU A 265 26.14 -7.59 19.57
CA GLU A 265 26.23 -9.05 19.66
C GLU A 265 25.94 -9.68 18.29
N GLN A 266 26.70 -10.75 18.02
CA GLN A 266 26.69 -11.59 16.84
C GLN A 266 25.32 -12.21 16.57
N TYR A 267 24.93 -12.25 15.30
CA TYR A 267 23.77 -13.00 14.83
C TYR A 267 24.16 -14.47 14.58
N ASP A 268 23.62 -15.37 15.39
CA ASP A 268 23.48 -16.79 15.03
C ASP A 268 22.11 -16.98 14.36
N GLU A 269 22.13 -17.36 13.08
CA GLU A 269 20.95 -17.75 12.30
C GLU A 269 20.46 -19.13 12.75
N CYS A 270 19.28 -19.19 13.38
CA CYS A 270 18.48 -20.40 13.51
C CYS A 270 17.00 -20.01 13.39
N ILE A 271 16.46 -20.01 12.17
CA ILE A 271 15.02 -20.16 11.92
C ILE A 271 14.86 -21.44 11.11
N GLU A 272 14.72 -22.56 11.80
CA GLU A 272 14.25 -23.79 11.19
C GLU A 272 12.74 -23.70 10.94
N ASP A 273 12.34 -24.31 9.82
CA ASP A 273 10.98 -24.50 9.33
C ASP A 273 10.01 -24.90 10.44
N THR A 274 9.08 -24.00 10.79
CA THR A 274 7.96 -24.36 11.66
C THR A 274 6.81 -24.89 10.79
N PRO A 275 6.41 -26.17 10.92
CA PRO A 275 5.30 -26.70 10.15
C PRO A 275 3.99 -26.01 10.56
N MET A 276 3.13 -25.84 9.56
CA MET A 276 1.79 -25.28 9.58
C MET A 276 1.00 -25.68 10.85
N GLN A 277 0.95 -24.81 11.86
CA GLN A 277 -0.01 -24.96 12.95
C GLN A 277 -1.40 -24.59 12.41
N SER A 278 -2.26 -25.59 12.28
CA SER A 278 -3.69 -25.40 12.09
C SER A 278 -4.24 -24.59 13.26
N CYS A 279 -4.43 -23.29 13.04
CA CYS A 279 -5.16 -22.47 14.00
C CYS A 279 -6.62 -22.94 14.00
N SER A 280 -7.02 -23.72 15.00
CA SER A 280 -8.43 -24.06 15.23
C SER A 280 -9.13 -22.79 15.74
N TRP A 281 -10.01 -22.22 14.93
CA TRP A 281 -10.77 -21.02 15.29
C TRP A 281 -12.19 -21.44 15.73
N ASP A 282 -12.59 -21.06 16.94
CA ASP A 282 -14.00 -21.15 17.33
C ASP A 282 -14.79 -20.05 16.61
N ALA A 283 -15.60 -20.45 15.62
CA ALA A 283 -16.43 -19.56 14.81
C ALA A 283 -17.51 -18.82 15.61
N ALA A 284 -17.85 -19.31 16.82
CA ALA A 284 -18.87 -18.75 17.69
C ALA A 284 -18.51 -17.38 18.30
N ASP A 285 -17.21 -17.05 18.36
CA ASP A 285 -16.69 -15.85 19.05
C ASP A 285 -16.57 -14.61 18.16
N LEU A 286 -16.75 -14.75 16.84
CA LEU A 286 -16.41 -13.68 15.88
C LEU A 286 -17.52 -12.64 15.65
N GLY A 287 -18.68 -12.74 16.29
CA GLY A 287 -19.76 -11.74 16.19
C GLY A 287 -20.06 -11.28 14.75
N TYR A 288 -20.67 -10.11 14.58
CA TYR A 288 -20.85 -9.47 13.26
C TYR A 288 -19.57 -8.73 12.81
N HIS A 289 -18.38 -9.29 13.03
CA HIS A 289 -17.14 -8.63 12.65
C HIS A 289 -16.80 -8.87 11.16
N THR A 290 -16.23 -7.85 10.52
CA THR A 290 -15.67 -7.95 9.16
C THR A 290 -14.59 -9.02 9.13
N SER A 291 -14.69 -9.99 8.23
CA SER A 291 -13.61 -10.92 7.89
C SER A 291 -12.78 -10.34 6.75
N ILE A 292 -11.46 -10.23 6.94
CA ILE A 292 -10.54 -9.65 5.96
C ILE A 292 -9.56 -10.72 5.50
N VAL A 293 -9.46 -10.94 4.19
CA VAL A 293 -8.47 -11.85 3.59
C VAL A 293 -7.68 -11.11 2.52
N LEU A 294 -6.35 -11.17 2.63
CA LEU A 294 -5.43 -10.67 1.63
C LEU A 294 -4.62 -11.83 1.05
N LEU A 295 -4.80 -12.12 -0.23
CA LEU A 295 -3.93 -13.02 -1.00
C LEU A 295 -2.97 -12.18 -1.83
N THR A 296 -1.67 -12.33 -1.59
CA THR A 296 -0.62 -11.70 -2.39
C THR A 296 0.11 -12.76 -3.22
N VAL A 297 0.24 -12.52 -4.52
CA VAL A 297 0.92 -13.40 -5.47
C VAL A 297 2.20 -12.72 -5.94
N ASN A 298 3.34 -13.40 -5.76
CA ASN A 298 4.65 -12.89 -6.18
C ASN A 298 5.42 -13.97 -6.94
N ASP A 299 6.50 -13.55 -7.60
CA ASP A 299 7.37 -14.50 -8.31
C ASP A 299 8.16 -15.31 -7.26
N THR A 300 8.94 -14.64 -6.41
CA THR A 300 9.77 -15.28 -5.38
C THR A 300 9.41 -14.79 -3.97
N GLU A 301 9.98 -15.42 -2.94
CA GLU A 301 9.88 -14.91 -1.56
C GLU A 301 10.56 -13.55 -1.38
N GLU A 302 11.64 -13.31 -2.12
CA GLU A 302 12.36 -12.04 -2.09
C GLU A 302 11.55 -10.88 -2.68
N ASP A 303 10.53 -11.18 -3.50
CA ASP A 303 9.62 -10.21 -4.10
C ASP A 303 8.43 -9.83 -3.21
N VAL A 304 8.22 -10.51 -2.08
CA VAL A 304 7.04 -10.27 -1.22
C VAL A 304 7.14 -8.89 -0.57
N ILE A 305 6.32 -7.97 -1.07
CA ILE A 305 6.26 -6.58 -0.61
C ILE A 305 5.55 -6.51 0.76
N LEU A 306 6.15 -5.80 1.72
CA LEU A 306 5.58 -5.56 3.05
C LEU A 306 5.29 -6.85 3.87
N ARG A 307 6.07 -7.93 3.67
CA ARG A 307 5.87 -9.22 4.34
C ARG A 307 5.79 -9.06 5.87
N LYS A 308 6.77 -8.40 6.47
CA LYS A 308 6.87 -8.23 7.93
C LYS A 308 5.67 -7.44 8.48
N GLU A 309 5.27 -6.39 7.78
CA GLU A 309 4.15 -5.52 8.13
C GLU A 309 2.83 -6.28 8.13
N PHE A 310 2.56 -7.04 7.07
CA PHE A 310 1.34 -7.84 6.99
C PHE A 310 1.31 -8.98 8.02
N THR A 311 2.44 -9.65 8.28
CA THR A 311 2.53 -10.65 9.35
C THR A 311 2.24 -10.03 10.72
N ALA A 312 2.78 -8.84 11.01
CA ALA A 312 2.50 -8.14 12.27
C ALA A 312 1.02 -7.75 12.39
N LEU A 313 0.39 -7.29 11.30
CA LEU A 313 -1.03 -6.97 11.29
C LEU A 313 -1.92 -8.20 11.49
N GLU A 314 -1.60 -9.31 10.83
CA GLU A 314 -2.31 -10.57 11.01
C GLU A 314 -2.19 -11.06 12.47
N HIS A 315 -1.05 -10.81 13.13
CA HIS A 315 -0.89 -11.11 14.54
C HIS A 315 -1.75 -10.20 15.44
N LEU A 316 -1.88 -8.93 15.07
CA LEU A 316 -2.62 -7.92 15.85
C LEU A 316 -4.14 -8.02 15.69
N TYR A 317 -4.64 -8.29 14.47
CA TYR A 317 -6.08 -8.29 14.16
C TYR A 317 -6.59 -9.71 13.95
N ARG A 318 -7.49 -10.19 14.82
CA ARG A 318 -8.07 -11.54 14.72
C ARG A 318 -8.87 -11.74 13.43
N THR A 319 -9.39 -10.67 12.87
CA THR A 319 -10.20 -10.65 11.66
C THR A 319 -9.40 -10.61 10.36
N LEU A 320 -8.10 -10.31 10.41
CA LEU A 320 -7.23 -10.28 9.24
C LEU A 320 -6.58 -11.64 9.02
N CYS A 321 -6.52 -12.08 7.76
CA CYS A 321 -5.73 -13.21 7.32
C CYS A 321 -4.92 -12.80 6.08
N VAL A 322 -3.64 -13.13 6.07
CA VAL A 322 -2.75 -12.84 4.94
C VAL A 322 -2.17 -14.14 4.41
N ARG A 323 -2.31 -14.35 3.10
CA ARG A 323 -1.72 -15.49 2.39
C ARG A 323 -0.74 -14.98 1.36
N HIS A 324 0.48 -15.47 1.44
CA HIS A 324 1.50 -15.23 0.44
C HIS A 324 1.63 -16.46 -0.45
N TYR A 325 1.50 -16.26 -1.76
CA TYR A 325 1.77 -17.25 -2.77
C TYR A 325 2.97 -16.82 -3.60
N VAL A 326 3.91 -17.74 -3.80
CA VAL A 326 5.11 -17.53 -4.62
C VAL A 326 5.10 -18.51 -5.77
N SER A 327 5.32 -18.01 -6.99
CA SER A 327 5.28 -18.84 -8.20
C SER A 327 6.58 -19.59 -8.44
N TYR A 328 7.66 -19.19 -7.79
CA TYR A 328 8.97 -19.80 -7.87
C TYR A 328 9.42 -20.14 -6.46
N VAL A 329 9.52 -21.44 -6.19
CA VAL A 329 10.01 -21.98 -4.92
C VAL A 329 11.46 -22.42 -5.12
N LYS A 330 12.37 -22.03 -4.23
CA LYS A 330 13.76 -22.52 -4.28
C LYS A 330 13.75 -24.05 -4.19
N LYS A 331 14.45 -24.72 -5.09
CA LYS A 331 14.70 -26.16 -4.95
C LYS A 331 15.49 -26.35 -3.66
N GLU A 332 15.14 -27.34 -2.84
CA GLU A 332 15.93 -27.70 -1.66
C GLU A 332 17.38 -27.93 -2.09
N ALA A 333 18.27 -26.99 -1.75
CA ALA A 333 19.66 -27.10 -2.10
C ALA A 333 20.32 -28.13 -1.18
N LYS A 334 20.96 -29.14 -1.76
CA LYS A 334 21.99 -29.91 -1.03
C LYS A 334 23.11 -28.93 -0.65
N ALA A 335 23.11 -28.50 0.61
CA ALA A 335 24.15 -27.74 1.32
C ALA A 335 25.25 -27.15 0.40
N ALA A 336 24.95 -26.04 -0.29
CA ALA A 336 25.95 -25.30 -1.05
C ALA A 336 26.52 -24.16 -0.21
N ARG A 337 27.83 -23.93 -0.36
CA ARG A 337 28.63 -22.98 0.43
C ARG A 337 28.15 -21.52 0.24
N PRO A 338 28.27 -20.68 1.28
CA PRO A 338 27.86 -19.28 1.22
C PRO A 338 28.70 -18.52 0.18
N SER A 339 28.02 -17.87 -0.76
CA SER A 339 28.66 -16.98 -1.73
C SER A 339 28.85 -15.58 -1.14
N SER A 340 29.91 -14.92 -1.62
CA SER A 340 30.42 -13.64 -1.14
C SER A 340 29.48 -12.45 -1.37
N LYS A 341 29.73 -11.39 -0.59
CA LYS A 341 29.04 -10.09 -0.46
C LYS A 341 28.18 -9.59 -1.65
N PRO A 342 27.05 -8.93 -1.38
CA PRO A 342 26.14 -8.42 -2.40
C PRO A 342 26.78 -7.30 -3.22
N HIS A 343 26.96 -7.53 -4.52
CA HIS A 343 27.20 -6.51 -5.53
C HIS A 343 25.88 -6.20 -6.25
N THR A 344 25.54 -4.92 -6.41
CA THR A 344 24.36 -4.53 -7.19
C THR A 344 24.70 -4.60 -8.68
N PRO A 345 24.15 -5.56 -9.46
CA PRO A 345 24.54 -5.73 -10.85
C PRO A 345 23.97 -4.59 -11.72
N MET A 346 24.67 -4.29 -12.81
CA MET A 346 24.21 -3.39 -13.86
C MET A 346 22.92 -3.92 -14.53
N PRO A 347 22.09 -3.07 -15.16
CA PRO A 347 20.78 -3.50 -15.70
C PRO A 347 20.82 -4.70 -16.64
N GLU A 348 21.86 -4.81 -17.49
CA GLU A 348 22.05 -5.94 -18.41
C GLU A 348 22.43 -7.23 -17.65
N GLU A 349 23.33 -7.12 -16.66
CA GLU A 349 23.71 -8.22 -15.77
C GLU A 349 22.53 -8.73 -14.94
N ARG A 350 21.51 -7.89 -14.65
CA ARG A 350 20.31 -8.31 -13.91
C ARG A 350 19.42 -9.25 -14.70
N VAL A 351 19.37 -9.14 -16.03
CA VAL A 351 18.58 -10.06 -16.87
C VAL A 351 19.25 -11.43 -16.90
N GLU A 352 20.57 -11.46 -17.04
CA GLU A 352 21.34 -12.70 -17.00
C GLU A 352 21.35 -13.33 -15.59
N ALA A 353 21.50 -12.51 -14.56
CA ALA A 353 21.33 -12.92 -13.17
C ALA A 353 19.92 -13.42 -12.88
N ARG A 354 18.86 -12.86 -13.51
CA ARG A 354 17.50 -13.42 -13.43
C ARG A 354 17.47 -14.84 -13.98
N MET A 355 18.01 -15.05 -15.18
CA MET A 355 18.00 -16.38 -15.81
C MET A 355 18.80 -17.39 -14.97
N GLN A 356 19.96 -17.00 -14.46
CA GLN A 356 20.79 -17.85 -13.60
C GLN A 356 20.11 -18.12 -12.25
N GLN A 357 19.57 -17.09 -11.59
CA GLN A 357 18.84 -17.23 -10.33
C GLN A 357 17.63 -18.15 -10.51
N MET A 358 16.89 -18.02 -11.61
CA MET A 358 15.70 -18.83 -11.87
C MET A 358 16.00 -20.32 -12.12
N ASN A 359 17.24 -20.71 -12.45
CA ASN A 359 17.60 -22.12 -12.60
C ASN A 359 17.49 -22.91 -11.28
N ASP A 360 17.70 -22.22 -10.16
CA ASP A 360 17.60 -22.80 -8.81
C ASP A 360 16.17 -22.89 -8.29
N TYR A 361 15.20 -22.33 -9.02
CA TYR A 361 13.80 -22.32 -8.61
C TYR A 361 12.99 -23.33 -9.43
N GLN A 362 11.93 -23.85 -8.81
CA GLN A 362 10.89 -24.61 -9.47
C GLN A 362 9.68 -23.71 -9.68
N TYR A 363 9.27 -23.56 -10.94
CA TYR A 363 8.03 -22.85 -11.26
C TYR A 363 6.81 -23.66 -10.85
N GLN A 364 5.93 -23.02 -10.09
CA GLN A 364 4.64 -23.49 -9.66
C GLN A 364 3.63 -22.40 -10.06
N PRO A 365 2.81 -22.61 -11.10
CA PRO A 365 1.81 -21.62 -11.48
C PRO A 365 0.74 -21.53 -10.39
N LEU A 366 0.22 -20.30 -10.17
CA LEU A 366 -0.97 -20.11 -9.36
C LEU A 366 -2.06 -21.05 -9.86
N SER A 367 -2.46 -21.99 -9.01
CA SER A 367 -3.47 -22.99 -9.36
C SER A 367 -4.86 -22.51 -8.98
N SER A 368 -5.89 -23.04 -9.66
CA SER A 368 -7.28 -22.76 -9.28
C SER A 368 -7.54 -23.17 -7.84
N LYS A 369 -6.93 -24.27 -7.40
CA LYS A 369 -7.00 -24.77 -6.02
C LYS A 369 -6.58 -23.74 -4.98
N VAL A 370 -5.52 -22.95 -5.21
CA VAL A 370 -5.08 -21.91 -4.26
C VAL A 370 -6.11 -20.79 -4.13
N MET A 371 -6.73 -20.40 -5.24
CA MET A 371 -7.80 -19.42 -5.25
C MET A 371 -9.07 -19.96 -4.59
N GLU A 372 -9.43 -21.21 -4.89
CA GLU A 372 -10.55 -21.93 -4.25
C GLU A 372 -10.35 -22.06 -2.74
N GLU A 373 -9.16 -22.43 -2.28
CA GLU A 373 -8.78 -22.50 -0.87
C GLU A 373 -8.88 -21.13 -0.20
N THR A 374 -8.51 -20.05 -0.89
CA THR A 374 -8.65 -18.68 -0.40
C THR A 374 -10.13 -18.32 -0.20
N VAL A 375 -11.01 -18.71 -1.14
CA VAL A 375 -12.45 -18.51 -1.02
C VAL A 375 -13.05 -19.40 0.09
N GLN A 376 -12.65 -20.66 0.17
CA GLN A 376 -13.10 -21.60 1.22
C GLN A 376 -12.68 -21.14 2.62
N LEU A 377 -11.50 -20.53 2.75
CA LEU A 377 -11.02 -19.96 4.02
C LEU A 377 -11.94 -18.83 4.51
N LEU A 378 -12.54 -18.04 3.61
CA LEU A 378 -13.57 -17.05 3.98
C LEU A 378 -14.83 -17.73 4.52
N THR A 379 -15.29 -18.78 3.81
CA THR A 379 -16.46 -19.56 4.19
C THR A 379 -16.28 -20.14 5.59
N ALA A 380 -15.11 -20.75 5.85
CA ALA A 380 -14.78 -21.33 7.14
C ALA A 380 -14.69 -20.27 8.26
N ARG A 381 -14.11 -19.10 8.00
CA ARG A 381 -13.89 -18.07 9.03
C ARG A 381 -15.15 -17.32 9.44
N SER A 382 -16.07 -17.13 8.50
CA SER A 382 -17.28 -16.34 8.74
C SER A 382 -18.54 -17.18 8.93
N GLY A 383 -18.49 -18.48 8.64
CA GLY A 383 -19.66 -19.34 8.57
C GLY A 383 -20.63 -18.94 7.46
N GLN A 384 -20.17 -18.28 6.40
CA GLN A 384 -20.99 -17.78 5.28
C GLN A 384 -20.64 -18.48 3.97
N PRO A 385 -21.55 -18.57 2.98
CA PRO A 385 -21.32 -19.37 1.76
C PRO A 385 -20.26 -18.78 0.80
N GLY A 386 -19.65 -17.64 1.12
CA GLY A 386 -18.60 -16.99 0.31
C GLY A 386 -18.79 -15.47 0.24
N VAL A 387 -18.39 -14.89 -0.90
CA VAL A 387 -18.52 -13.46 -1.25
C VAL A 387 -19.75 -13.30 -2.14
N THR A 388 -20.94 -13.29 -1.55
CA THR A 388 -22.20 -13.50 -2.29
C THR A 388 -23.15 -12.31 -2.25
N ASP A 389 -23.09 -11.47 -1.21
CA ASP A 389 -24.01 -10.35 -0.99
C ASP A 389 -23.39 -9.01 -1.45
N PRO A 390 -23.86 -8.40 -2.55
CA PRO A 390 -23.34 -7.12 -3.07
C PRO A 390 -23.56 -5.93 -2.12
N ASN A 391 -24.30 -6.07 -1.03
CA ASN A 391 -24.45 -5.03 -0.01
C ASN A 391 -23.48 -5.20 1.16
N LEU A 392 -22.99 -6.42 1.38
CA LEU A 392 -22.19 -6.77 2.56
C LEU A 392 -20.79 -7.29 2.24
N ASP A 393 -20.54 -7.77 1.02
CA ASP A 393 -19.29 -8.44 0.67
C ASP A 393 -18.57 -7.70 -0.46
N ARG A 394 -17.24 -7.61 -0.38
CA ARG A 394 -16.41 -7.07 -1.47
C ARG A 394 -15.17 -7.90 -1.71
N MET A 395 -14.80 -8.02 -2.97
CA MET A 395 -13.55 -8.59 -3.44
C MET A 395 -12.86 -7.60 -4.38
N PHE A 396 -11.61 -7.26 -4.10
CA PHE A 396 -10.79 -6.38 -4.94
C PHE A 396 -9.64 -7.16 -5.55
N ILE A 397 -9.42 -6.97 -6.85
CA ILE A 397 -8.35 -7.65 -7.59
C ILE A 397 -7.46 -6.62 -8.28
N CYS A 398 -6.15 -6.69 -8.06
CA CYS A 398 -5.19 -5.79 -8.72
C CYS A 398 -3.88 -6.51 -9.08
N GLY A 399 -3.33 -6.21 -10.25
CA GLY A 399 -2.10 -6.82 -10.74
C GLY A 399 -1.98 -6.73 -12.25
N PRO A 400 -1.02 -7.45 -12.87
CA PRO A 400 -0.90 -7.53 -14.33
C PRO A 400 -2.20 -8.00 -15.00
N LYS A 401 -2.48 -7.55 -16.22
CA LYS A 401 -3.74 -7.87 -16.90
C LYS A 401 -3.95 -9.37 -17.11
N SER A 402 -2.87 -10.11 -17.36
CA SER A 402 -2.89 -11.58 -17.44
C SER A 402 -3.35 -12.22 -16.13
N PHE A 403 -2.81 -11.76 -14.99
CA PHE A 403 -3.22 -12.19 -13.65
C PHE A 403 -4.67 -11.86 -13.37
N GLN A 404 -5.10 -10.64 -13.68
CA GLN A 404 -6.49 -10.20 -13.52
C GLN A 404 -7.47 -11.08 -14.28
N ASN A 405 -7.18 -11.36 -15.56
CA ASN A 405 -8.02 -12.22 -16.40
C ASN A 405 -8.04 -13.66 -15.88
N TYR A 406 -6.90 -14.18 -15.45
CA TYR A 406 -6.81 -15.52 -14.86
C TYR A 406 -7.62 -15.62 -13.56
N ALA A 407 -7.48 -14.64 -12.65
CA ALA A 407 -8.24 -14.61 -11.41
C ALA A 407 -9.75 -14.60 -11.67
N LEU A 408 -10.22 -13.79 -12.63
CA LEU A 408 -11.63 -13.77 -13.03
C LEU A 408 -12.12 -15.11 -13.60
N GLN A 409 -11.30 -15.78 -14.42
CA GLN A 409 -11.63 -17.09 -14.97
C GLN A 409 -11.82 -18.12 -13.85
N VAL A 410 -10.89 -18.16 -12.89
CA VAL A 410 -10.94 -19.09 -11.75
C VAL A 410 -12.10 -18.78 -10.81
N LEU A 411 -12.37 -17.49 -10.54
CA LEU A 411 -13.53 -17.10 -9.73
C LEU A 411 -14.85 -17.46 -10.41
N GLY A 412 -14.91 -17.38 -11.75
CA GLY A 412 -16.06 -17.85 -12.53
C GLY A 412 -16.33 -19.35 -12.38
N THR A 413 -15.28 -20.17 -12.18
CA THR A 413 -15.44 -21.61 -11.92
C THR A 413 -15.77 -21.94 -10.47
N CYS A 414 -15.56 -21.00 -9.53
CA CYS A 414 -15.92 -21.17 -8.12
C CYS A 414 -17.45 -21.14 -7.86
N GLY A 415 -18.28 -20.90 -8.88
CA GLY A 415 -19.74 -21.05 -8.83
C GLY A 415 -20.41 -20.11 -7.83
N ALA A 416 -21.38 -20.63 -7.06
CA ALA A 416 -22.24 -19.87 -6.13
C ALA A 416 -21.50 -19.21 -4.94
N THR A 417 -20.17 -19.37 -4.83
CA THR A 417 -19.36 -18.83 -3.74
C THR A 417 -18.89 -17.40 -3.97
N VAL A 418 -18.90 -16.91 -5.22
CA VAL A 418 -18.47 -15.55 -5.57
C VAL A 418 -19.47 -14.92 -6.53
N ASN A 419 -20.17 -13.87 -6.06
CA ASN A 419 -21.05 -13.07 -6.89
C ASN A 419 -20.21 -12.05 -7.69
N PRO A 420 -20.32 -12.00 -9.02
CA PRO A 420 -19.59 -11.03 -9.86
C PRO A 420 -19.80 -9.56 -9.47
N GLU A 421 -20.97 -9.19 -8.94
CA GLU A 421 -21.25 -7.82 -8.48
C GLU A 421 -20.45 -7.42 -7.23
N CYS A 422 -19.89 -8.40 -6.52
CA CYS A 422 -19.00 -8.15 -5.39
C CYS A 422 -17.54 -7.93 -5.82
N VAL A 423 -17.20 -8.16 -7.09
CA VAL A 423 -15.81 -8.16 -7.59
C VAL A 423 -15.46 -6.84 -8.27
N TRP A 424 -14.35 -6.23 -7.83
CA TRP A 424 -13.86 -4.95 -8.32
C TRP A 424 -12.40 -5.07 -8.80
N MET A 425 -12.16 -4.66 -10.04
CA MET A 425 -10.82 -4.62 -10.63
C MET A 425 -10.21 -3.24 -10.42
N LEU A 426 -9.01 -3.17 -9.84
CA LEU A 426 -8.30 -1.91 -9.54
C LEU A 426 -7.10 -1.68 -10.46
#